data_AF-A0A1F2XDD1-F1
#
_entry.id   AF-A0A1F2XDD1-F1
#
_cell.length_a   1.000
_cell.length_b   1.000
_cell.length_c   1.000
_cell.angle_alpha   90.00
_cell.angle_beta   90.00
_cell.angle_gamma   90.00
#
_symmetry.space_group_name_H-M   'P 1'
#
loop_
_entity.id
_entity.type
_entity.pdbx_description
1 polymer ?
#
loop_
_entity_poly.entity_id
_entity_poly.type
_entity_poly.pdbx_seq_one_letter_code
_entity_poly.pdbx_strand_id
1 'polypeptide(L)' 'MTRRSREAAVVECSECGARDAIQIELTLPDDTEVTFNSCHRCENRWWESNSKVIDLTTVLEKARRR' A
#
# COMPACT_ATOMS: atom_id res chain seq x y z
N MET A 1 -23.37 -8.40 5.77
CA MET A 1 -22.11 -7.64 5.96
C MET A 1 -20.98 -8.46 5.36
N THR A 2 -20.70 -8.27 4.08
CA THR A 2 -19.66 -8.99 3.34
C THR A 2 -18.29 -8.54 3.86
N ARG A 3 -17.54 -9.43 4.52
CA ARG A 3 -16.09 -9.25 4.64
C ARG A 3 -15.56 -9.18 3.22
N ARG A 4 -15.29 -7.97 2.71
CA ARG A 4 -14.48 -7.78 1.51
C ARG A 4 -13.13 -8.43 1.84
N SER A 5 -12.91 -9.64 1.34
CA SER A 5 -11.59 -10.24 1.30
C SER A 5 -10.69 -9.19 0.67
N ARG A 6 -9.74 -8.64 1.43
CA ARG A 6 -8.64 -7.87 0.85
C ARG A 6 -7.90 -8.86 -0.04
N GLU A 7 -8.19 -8.85 -1.34
CA GLU A 7 -7.41 -9.61 -2.29
C GLU A 7 -6.00 -9.04 -2.25
N ALA A 8 -5.06 -9.82 -1.71
CA ALA A 8 -3.65 -9.49 -1.76
C ALA A 8 -3.22 -9.64 -3.22
N ALA A 9 -3.21 -8.54 -3.97
CA ALA A 9 -2.69 -8.55 -5.33
C ALA A 9 -1.17 -8.80 -5.29
N VAL A 10 -0.69 -9.65 -6.19
CA VAL A 10 0.75 -9.88 -6.38
C VAL A 10 1.27 -8.76 -7.26
N VAL A 11 2.20 -7.97 -6.74
CA VAL A 11 2.79 -6.82 -7.44
C VAL A 11 4.29 -7.00 -7.66
N GLU A 12 4.83 -6.32 -8.67
CA GLU A 12 6.26 -6.30 -8.94
C GLU A 12 6.94 -5.27 -8.04
N CYS A 13 8.01 -5.68 -7.36
CA CYS A 13 8.77 -4.80 -6.48
C CYS A 13 9.57 -3.78 -7.31
N SER A 14 9.39 -2.48 -7.04
CA SER A 14 10.12 -1.40 -7.71
C SER A 14 11.64 -1.44 -7.47
N GLU A 15 12.09 -2.03 -6.36
CA GLU A 15 13.51 -2.07 -5.99
C GLU A 15 14.25 -3.27 -6.57
N CYS A 16 13.66 -4.47 -6.51
CA CYS A 16 14.33 -5.71 -6.91
C CYS A 16 13.70 -6.44 -8.12
N GLY A 17 12.58 -5.93 -8.65
CA GLY A 17 11.85 -6.51 -9.79
C GLY A 17 11.15 -7.85 -9.51
N ALA A 18 11.15 -8.34 -8.28
CA ALA A 18 10.49 -9.60 -7.95
C ALA A 18 8.97 -9.46 -7.90
N ARG A 19 8.26 -10.47 -8.42
CA ARG A 19 6.80 -10.63 -8.28
C ARG A 19 6.42 -11.42 -7.04
N ASP A 20 7.07 -11.06 -5.93
CA ASP A 20 6.87 -11.64 -4.61
C ASP A 20 6.67 -10.48 -3.62
N ALA A 21 5.76 -9.59 -3.98
CA ALA A 21 5.29 -8.53 -3.12
C ALA A 21 3.78 -8.60 -3.00
N ILE A 22 3.30 -8.34 -1.80
CA ILE A 22 1.89 -8.24 -1.48
C ILE A 22 1.45 -6.79 -1.59
N GLN A 23 0.18 -6.60 -1.95
CA GLN A 23 -0.49 -5.30 -1.96
C GLN A 23 -1.73 -5.33 -1.08
N ILE A 24 -1.93 -4.28 -0.28
CA ILE A 24 -3.06 -4.13 0.63
C ILE A 24 -3.69 -2.75 0.43
N GLU A 25 -4.96 -2.70 0.03
CA GLU A 25 -5.72 -1.46 -0.09
C GLU A 25 -6.25 -0.96 1.27
N LEU A 26 -6.11 0.33 1.55
CA LEU A 26 -6.57 1.02 2.75
C LEU A 26 -7.31 2.30 2.39
N THR A 27 -8.41 2.58 3.08
CA THR A 27 -9.04 3.90 3.09
C THR A 27 -8.67 4.61 4.38
N LEU A 28 -8.05 5.78 4.28
CA LEU A 28 -7.66 6.63 5.41
C LEU A 28 -8.87 7.42 5.94
N PRO A 29 -8.80 8.01 7.15
CA PRO A 29 -9.90 8.78 7.73
C PRO A 29 -10.33 10.01 6.91
N ASP A 30 -9.44 10.55 6.07
CA ASP A 30 -9.73 11.66 5.15
C ASP A 30 -10.33 11.18 3.80
N ASP A 31 -10.88 9.97 3.78
CA ASP A 31 -11.37 9.23 2.60
C ASP A 31 -10.31 8.98 1.51
N THR A 32 -9.03 9.24 1.78
CA THR A 32 -7.96 8.92 0.81
C THR A 32 -7.76 7.41 0.72
N GLU A 33 -7.84 6.87 -0.51
CA GLU A 33 -7.40 5.52 -0.80
C GLU A 33 -5.87 5.46 -1.00
N VAL A 34 -5.24 4.55 -0.26
CA VAL A 34 -3.81 4.25 -0.35
C VAL A 34 -3.59 2.74 -0.43
N THR A 35 -2.48 2.35 -1.03
CA THR A 35 -2.05 0.95 -1.11
C THR A 35 -0.73 0.79 -0.39
N PHE A 36 -0.68 -0.17 0.53
CA PHE A 36 0.56 -0.59 1.15
C PHE A 36 1.10 -1.80 0.41
N ASN A 37 2.38 -1.74 0.04
CA ASN A 37 3.06 -2.81 -0.66
C ASN A 37 4.28 -3.28 0.15
N SER A 38 4.51 -4.59 0.18
CA SER A 38 5.67 -5.19 0.86
C SER A 38 6.24 -6.34 0.05
N CYS A 39 7.53 -6.27 -0.30
CA CYS A 39 8.24 -7.36 -0.95
C CYS A 39 8.78 -8.35 0.07
N HIS A 40 8.54 -9.65 -0.11
CA HIS A 40 9.13 -10.68 0.73
C HIS A 40 10.59 -11.00 0.38
N ARG A 41 11.06 -10.61 -0.81
CA ARG A 41 12.42 -10.93 -1.28
C ARG A 41 13.48 -9.95 -0.77
N CYS A 42 13.27 -8.65 -0.94
CA CYS A 42 14.22 -7.61 -0.54
C CYS A 42 13.74 -6.78 0.65
N GLU A 43 12.58 -7.14 1.21
CA GLU A 43 11.94 -6.45 2.34
C GLU A 43 11.58 -4.97 2.08
N ASN A 44 11.65 -4.51 0.83
CA ASN A 44 11.24 -3.16 0.48
C ASN A 44 9.74 -2.97 0.76
N ARG A 45 9.40 -1.82 1.33
CA ARG A 45 8.04 -1.41 1.66
C ARG A 45 7.79 -0.05 1.06
N TRP A 46 6.66 0.09 0.38
CA TRP A 46 6.30 1.36 -0.24
C TRP A 46 4.79 1.58 -0.19
N TRP A 47 4.41 2.84 -0.35
CA TRP A 47 3.03 3.29 -0.32
C TRP A 47 2.67 3.91 -1.66
N GLU A 48 1.44 3.69 -2.08
CA GLU A 48 0.91 4.26 -3.31
C GLU A 48 -0.41 4.96 -3.05
N SER A 49 -0.69 6.01 -3.80
CA SER A 49 -2.03 6.60 -3.92
C SER A 49 -2.25 7.01 -5.36
N ASN A 50 -3.40 6.65 -5.92
CA ASN A 50 -3.71 6.90 -7.34
C ASN A 50 -2.58 6.41 -8.28
N SER A 51 -2.04 5.21 -8.02
CA SER A 51 -0.92 4.59 -8.76
C SER A 51 0.41 5.37 -8.74
N LYS A 52 0.59 6.29 -7.78
CA LYS A 52 1.86 7.02 -7.57
C LYS A 52 2.46 6.65 -6.23
N VAL A 53 3.77 6.41 -6.20
CA VAL A 53 4.51 6.20 -4.95
C VAL A 53 4.46 7.48 -4.11
N ILE A 54 4.09 7.32 -2.84
CA ILE A 54 4.04 8.40 -1.85
C ILE A 54 4.90 8.05 -0.65
N ASP A 55 5.38 9.08 0.03
CA ASP A 55 6.19 8.93 1.23
C ASP A 55 5.35 8.51 2.44
N LEU A 56 5.92 7.69 3.33
CA LEU A 56 5.28 7.24 4.56
C LEU A 56 4.81 8.42 5.44
N THR A 57 5.58 9.51 5.54
CA THR A 57 5.18 10.69 6.30
C THR A 57 3.90 11.31 5.73
N THR A 58 3.71 11.31 4.41
CA THR A 58 2.46 11.80 3.79
C THR A 58 1.28 10.95 4.20
N VAL A 59 1.44 9.62 4.23
CA VAL A 59 0.40 8.69 4.70
C VAL A 59 0.06 8.93 6.17
N LEU A 60 1.07 9.09 7.02
CA LEU A 60 0.89 9.32 8.45
C LEU A 60 0.19 10.65 8.74
N GLU A 61 0.51 11.72 8.01
CA GLU A 61 -0.17 13.01 8.17
C GLU A 61 -1.64 12.95 7.77
N LYS A 62 -1.98 12.17 6.74
CA LYS A 62 -3.38 11.91 6.35
C LYS A 62 -4.11 11.06 7.38
N ALA A 63 -3.46 10.00 7.88
CA ALA A 63 -4.02 9.11 8.90
C ALA A 63 -4.25 9.80 10.26
N ARG A 64 -3.52 10.88 10.55
CA ARG A 64 -3.65 11.66 11.79
C ARG A 64 -4.89 12.55 11.84
N ARG A 65 -5.41 12.98 10.68
CA ARG A 65 -6.58 13.88 10.64
C ARG A 65 -7.82 13.07 11.02
N ARG A 66 -8.47 13.47 12.11
CA ARG A 66 -9.76 12.95 12.59
C ARG A 66 -10.84 13.99 12.37
#